data_AF-A0A7J9XTC6-F1
#
_entry.id   AF-A0A7J9XTC6-F1
#
_cell.length_a   1.000
_cell.length_b   1.000
_cell.length_c   1.000
_cell.angle_alpha   90.00
_cell.angle_beta   90.00
_cell.angle_gamma   90.00
#
_symmetry.space_group_name_H-M   'P 1'
#
loop_
_entity.id
_entity.type
_entity.pdbx_description
1 polymer ?
#
loop_
_entity_poly.entity_id
_entity_poly.type
_entity_poly.pdbx_seq_one_letter_code
_entity_poly.pdbx_strand_id
1 'polypeptide(L)' 'MSTERVTVSLPADLLAEARHAVQTGTATSVSAYIAEAVRARLRRDRALTALSDLYGGAPPDEELAAARDALGTATASRPS' A
#
# COMPACT_ATOMS: atom_id res chain seq x y z
N MET A 1 -14.97 14.80 5.35
CA MET A 1 -13.95 14.72 4.28
C MET A 1 -14.58 15.21 3.00
N SER A 2 -13.92 16.11 2.27
CA SER A 2 -14.38 16.48 0.93
C SER A 2 -13.89 15.42 -0.07
N THR A 3 -14.76 15.04 -1.00
CA THR A 3 -14.43 14.12 -2.10
C THR A 3 -14.60 14.86 -3.40
N GLU A 4 -13.58 14.84 -4.25
CA GLU A 4 -13.61 15.47 -5.56
C GLU A 4 -13.77 14.40 -6.65
N ARG A 5 -14.62 14.66 -7.65
CA ARG A 5 -14.90 13.70 -8.71
C ARG A 5 -13.92 13.92 -9.85
N VAL A 6 -13.00 12.99 -10.02
CA VAL A 6 -12.00 13.01 -11.08
C VAL A 6 -12.28 11.84 -12.04
N THR A 7 -12.19 12.10 -13.34
CA THR A 7 -12.24 11.04 -14.36
C THR A 7 -10.81 10.64 -14.73
N VAL A 8 -10.50 9.35 -14.61
CA VAL A 8 -9.17 8.81 -14.93
C VAL A 8 -9.30 7.62 -15.87
N SER A 9 -8.30 7.42 -16.72
CA SER A 9 -8.18 6.21 -17.53
C SER A 9 -7.38 5.17 -16.74
N LEU A 10 -7.91 3.96 -16.64
CA LEU A 10 -7.29 2.84 -15.93
C LEU A 10 -7.21 1.64 -16.89
N PRO A 11 -6.13 0.85 -16.83
CA PRO A 11 -6.08 -0.46 -17.48
C PRO A 11 -7.29 -1.32 -17.10
N ALA A 12 -7.84 -2.06 -18.06
CA ALA A 12 -9.04 -2.87 -17.86
C ALA A 12 -8.87 -3.90 -16.73
N ASP A 13 -7.67 -4.49 -16.62
CA ASP A 13 -7.36 -5.51 -15.61
C ASP A 13 -7.42 -4.93 -14.19
N LEU A 14 -6.91 -3.72 -13.98
CA LEU A 14 -6.99 -3.05 -12.66
C LEU A 14 -8.42 -2.71 -12.28
N LEU A 15 -9.25 -2.35 -13.27
CA LEU A 15 -10.66 -2.11 -13.03
C LEU A 15 -11.41 -3.41 -12.71
N ALA A 16 -11.04 -4.53 -13.33
CA ALA A 16 -11.59 -5.85 -13.05
C ALA A 16 -11.30 -6.28 -11.61
N GLU A 17 -10.06 -6.11 -11.14
CA GLU A 17 -9.66 -6.38 -9.75
C GLU A 17 -10.45 -5.54 -8.74
N ALA A 18 -10.57 -4.23 -9.01
CA ALA A 18 -11.35 -3.34 -8.15
C ALA A 18 -12.83 -3.75 -8.09
N ARG A 19 -13.41 -4.19 -9.21
CA ARG A 19 -14.79 -4.70 -9.26
C ARG A 19 -14.93 -6.03 -8.52
N HIS A 20 -13.96 -6.93 -8.68
CA HIS A 20 -13.94 -8.21 -7.97
C HIS A 20 -13.91 -8.00 -6.45
N ALA A 21 -13.06 -7.09 -5.95
CA ALA A 21 -13.02 -6.74 -4.54
C ALA A 21 -14.35 -6.20 -4.00
N VAL A 22 -15.10 -5.47 -4.81
CA VAL A 22 -16.45 -5.03 -4.44
C VAL A 22 -17.44 -6.19 -4.41
N GLN A 23 -17.38 -7.09 -5.39
CA GLN A 23 -18.25 -8.27 -5.47
C GLN A 23 -18.01 -9.23 -4.30
N THR A 24 -16.76 -9.41 -3.88
CA THR A 24 -16.39 -10.24 -2.74
C THR A 24 -16.58 -9.55 -1.39
N GLY A 25 -17.06 -8.30 -1.38
CA GLY A 25 -17.30 -7.54 -0.15
C GLY A 25 -16.05 -7.04 0.58
N THR A 26 -14.87 -7.16 -0.03
CA THR A 26 -13.61 -6.61 0.52
C THR A 26 -13.50 -5.10 0.35
N ALA A 27 -14.31 -4.51 -0.54
CA ALA A 27 -14.48 -3.06 -0.66
C ALA A 27 -15.95 -2.67 -0.85
N THR A 28 -16.34 -1.51 -0.31
CA THR A 28 -17.72 -0.99 -0.40
C THR A 28 -18.06 -0.40 -1.76
N SER A 29 -17.07 0.03 -2.53
CA SER A 29 -17.22 0.54 -3.91
C SER A 29 -15.85 0.60 -4.61
N VAL A 30 -15.85 0.75 -5.94
CA VAL A 30 -14.62 0.92 -6.73
C VAL A 30 -13.86 2.18 -6.29
N SER A 31 -14.56 3.28 -6.03
CA SER A 31 -13.94 4.51 -5.52
C SER A 31 -13.29 4.31 -4.15
N ALA A 32 -13.94 3.56 -3.25
CA ALA A 32 -13.37 3.23 -1.94
C ALA A 32 -12.12 2.35 -2.08
N TYR A 33 -12.17 1.33 -2.94
CA TYR A 33 -11.02 0.49 -3.25
C TYR A 33 -9.82 1.30 -3.75
N ILE A 34 -10.05 2.17 -4.74
CA ILE A 34 -8.99 3.01 -5.32
C ILE A 34 -8.46 4.00 -4.28
N ALA A 35 -9.33 4.63 -3.49
CA ALA A 35 -8.92 5.57 -2.46
C ALA A 35 -8.03 4.89 -1.40
N GLU A 36 -8.37 3.67 -0.97
CA GLU A 36 -7.54 2.90 -0.04
C GLU A 36 -6.20 2.48 -0.65
N ALA A 37 -6.18 2.05 -1.91
CA ALA A 37 -4.94 1.72 -2.61
C ALA A 37 -4.01 2.96 -2.71
N VAL A 38 -4.55 4.12 -3.07
CA VAL A 38 -3.80 5.39 -3.15
C VAL A 38 -3.30 5.79 -1.75
N ARG A 39 -4.12 5.69 -0.71
CA ARG A 39 -3.71 5.97 0.67
C ARG A 39 -2.58 5.05 1.12
N ALA A 40 -2.68 3.75 0.84
CA ALA A 40 -1.65 2.78 1.17
C ALA A 40 -0.33 3.11 0.46
N ARG A 41 -0.40 3.47 -0.83
CA ARG A 41 0.78 3.91 -1.59
C ARG A 41 1.43 5.15 -0.98
N LEU A 42 0.64 6.18 -0.68
CA LEU A 42 1.13 7.42 -0.09
C LEU A 42 1.74 7.20 1.30
N ARG A 43 1.18 6.32 2.14
CA ARG A 43 1.78 5.97 3.43
C ARG A 43 3.14 5.30 3.23
N ARG A 44 3.23 4.36 2.29
CA ARG A 44 4.49 3.68 1.97
C ARG A 44 5.55 4.67 1.47
N ASP A 45 5.19 5.52 0.52
CA ASP A 45 6.12 6.48 -0.06
C ASP A 45 6.61 7.48 1.00
N ARG A 46 5.73 7.98 1.88
CA ARG A 46 6.15 8.83 3.02
C ARG A 46 7.08 8.11 3.99
N ALA A 47 6.82 6.84 4.29
CA ALA A 47 7.70 6.07 5.17
C ALA A 47 9.08 5.88 4.53
N LEU A 48 9.14 5.62 3.22
CA LEU A 48 10.39 5.50 2.48
C LEU A 48 11.16 6.83 2.41
N THR A 49 10.47 7.95 2.21
CA THR A 49 11.10 9.28 2.28
C THR A 49 11.66 9.55 3.67
N ALA A 50 10.89 9.30 4.73
CA ALA A 50 11.36 9.50 6.10
C ALA A 50 12.58 8.61 6.44
N LEU A 51 12.60 7.38 5.93
CA LEU A 51 13.77 6.50 6.04
C LEU A 51 14.97 7.09 5.28
N SER A 52 14.76 7.54 4.04
CA SER A 52 15.83 8.16 3.26
C SER A 52 16.41 9.42 3.94
N ASP A 53 15.55 10.24 4.54
CA ASP A 53 15.96 11.45 5.27
C ASP A 53 16.76 11.09 6.54
N LEU A 54 16.36 10.03 7.24
CA LEU A 54 17.05 9.55 8.44
C LEU A 54 18.45 9.01 8.15
N TYR A 55 18.59 8.25 7.05
CA TYR A 55 19.88 7.64 6.67
C TYR A 55 20.73 8.54 5.77
N GLY A 56 20.24 9.72 5.38
CA GLY A 56 20.94 10.63 4.44
C GLY A 56 21.07 10.05 3.02
N GLY A 57 20.23 9.08 2.65
CA GLY A 57 20.33 8.28 1.45
C GLY A 57 19.59 6.93 1.60
N ALA A 58 19.76 6.03 0.63
CA ALA A 58 19.22 4.67 0.78
C ALA A 58 19.79 4.02 2.05
N PRO A 59 18.96 3.36 2.88
CA PRO A 59 19.46 2.70 4.09
C PRO A 59 20.53 1.66 3.71
N PRO A 60 21.59 1.50 4.51
CA PRO A 60 22.62 0.51 4.24
C PRO A 60 22.04 -0.90 4.20
N ASP A 61 22.61 -1.77 3.35
CA ASP A 61 22.06 -3.10 3.05
C ASP A 61 21.90 -3.99 4.29
N GLU A 62 22.76 -3.81 5.29
CA GLU A 62 22.73 -4.50 6.58
C GLU A 62 21.47 -4.17 7.40
N GLU A 63 21.07 -2.90 7.44
CA GLU A 63 19.84 -2.44 8.11
C GLU A 63 18.59 -2.91 7.35
N LEU A 64 18.64 -2.93 6.00
CA LEU A 64 17.56 -3.49 5.19
C LEU A 64 17.41 -5.00 5.38
N ALA A 65 18.51 -5.74 5.55
CA ALA A 65 18.48 -7.18 5.81
C ALA A 65 17.88 -7.47 7.20
N ALA A 66 18.31 -6.75 8.23
CA ALA A 66 17.76 -6.86 9.59
C ALA A 66 16.25 -6.54 9.62
N ALA A 67 15.83 -5.47 8.93
CA ALA A 67 14.41 -5.10 8.85
C ALA A 67 13.57 -6.15 8.10
N ARG A 68 14.10 -6.75 7.01
CA ARG A 68 13.42 -7.84 6.29
C ARG A 68 13.25 -9.08 7.16
N ASP A 69 14.26 -9.43 7.95
CA ASP A 69 14.20 -10.56 8.88
C ASP A 69 13.16 -10.32 10.00
N ALA A 70 13.16 -9.12 10.58
CA ALA A 70 12.16 -8.71 11.57
C ALA A 70 10.72 -8.69 11.00
N LEU A 71 10.53 -8.30 9.74
CA LEU A 71 9.21 -8.30 9.09
C LEU A 71 8.76 -9.70 8.63
N GLY A 72 9.71 -10.57 8.25
CA GLY A 72 9.45 -11.97 7.92
C GLY A 72 9.04 -12.78 9.15
N THR A 73 9.68 -12.53 10.30
CA THR A 73 9.31 -13.13 11.59
C THR A 73 7.97 -12.59 12.13
N ALA A 74 7.64 -11.32 11.87
CA ALA A 74 6.34 -10.74 12.24
C ALA A 74 5.14 -11.36 11.48
N THR A 75 5.32 -11.78 10.22
CA THR A 75 4.27 -12.49 9.45
C THR A 75 4.06 -13.92 9.95
N ALA A 76 5.10 -14.57 10.48
CA ALA A 76 5.00 -15.93 11.04
C ALA A 76 4.26 -15.99 12.40
N SER A 77 4.00 -14.85 13.05
CA SER A 77 3.37 -14.78 14.37
C SER A 77 1.89 -14.37 14.31
N ARG A 78 1.09 -14.97 13.43
CA ARG A 78 -0.37 -14.91 13.47
C ARG A 78 -0.91 -16.27 13.96
N PRO A 79 -1.16 -16.46 15.28
CA PRO A 79 -1.75 -17.70 15.77
C PRO A 79 -3.20 -17.81 15.27
N SER A 80 -3.60 -19.04 14.94
CA SER A 80 -4.96 -19.45 14.54
C SER A 80 -5.99 -19.23 15.64
#